data_AF-A0A965RIC6-F1
#
_entry.id   AF-A0A965RIC6-F1
#
_cell.length_a   1.000
_cell.length_b   1.000
_cell.length_c   1.000
_cell.angle_alpha   90.00
_cell.angle_beta   90.00
_cell.angle_gamma   90.00
#
_symmetry.space_group_name_H-M   'P 1'
#
loop_
_entity.id
_entity.type
_entity.pdbx_description
1 polymer ?
#
loop_
_entity_poly.entity_id
_entity_poly.type
_entity_poly.pdbx_seq_one_letter_code
_entity_poly.pdbx_strand_id
1 'polypeptide(L)'
;VDNGTGKNRYAVWTGDEKLENKEMIKDIFNQKDNENGSLIKIILGSPAMKEGVSLLRVNSVHILEPYWNTSRLDQVIGRAVRFCSHKDVDKDKRIVKIYLYLACSPKNESTVDQHIYKMALEKELLINKFYDILKKNAVDYYLFNQ
;
A
#
# COMPACT_ATOMS: atom_id res chain seq x y z
N VAL A 1 24.09 5.27 16.96
CA VAL A 1 23.41 4.55 15.86
C VAL A 1 24.18 4.93 14.61
N ASP A 2 24.84 3.96 13.97
CA ASP A 2 25.71 4.22 12.83
C ASP A 2 24.92 4.90 11.70
N ASN A 3 25.25 6.16 11.42
CA ASN A 3 24.73 6.93 10.28
C ASN A 3 25.44 6.49 8.99
N GLY A 4 25.52 5.18 8.75
CA GLY A 4 26.29 4.58 7.67
C GLY A 4 25.75 4.95 6.29
N THR A 5 26.64 5.42 5.43
CA THR A 5 26.40 5.56 3.99
C THR A 5 26.40 4.18 3.32
N GLY A 6 25.40 3.87 2.47
CA GLY A 6 25.29 2.56 1.84
C GLY A 6 24.14 2.41 0.84
N LYS A 7 24.24 1.43 -0.08
CA LYS A 7 23.34 1.23 -1.22
C LYS A 7 21.98 0.58 -0.92
N ASN A 8 21.73 0.12 0.32
CA ASN A 8 20.52 -0.63 0.69
C ASN A 8 19.96 -0.16 2.04
N ARG A 9 19.50 1.09 2.10
CA ARG A 9 18.91 1.66 3.31
C ARG A 9 17.42 1.38 3.42
N TYR A 10 16.97 1.08 4.62
CA TYR A 10 15.55 0.94 4.95
C TYR A 10 15.20 1.84 6.13
N ALA A 11 13.92 2.18 6.23
CA ALA A 11 13.35 2.88 7.37
C ALA A 11 12.23 2.04 7.97
N VAL A 12 12.04 2.15 9.29
CA VAL A 12 10.95 1.49 10.00
C VAL A 12 9.93 2.54 10.39
N TRP A 13 8.66 2.27 10.10
CA TRP A 13 7.54 3.14 10.39
C TRP A 13 6.52 2.37 11.22
N THR A 14 6.68 2.42 12.56
CA THR A 14 5.77 1.76 13.51
C THR A 14 4.94 2.76 14.31
N GLY A 15 4.02 2.26 15.15
CA GLY A 15 3.17 3.10 16.00
C GLY A 15 3.99 3.90 17.01
N ASP A 16 4.99 3.25 17.60
CA ASP A 16 5.81 3.78 18.70
C ASP A 16 6.89 4.78 18.25
N GLU A 17 7.11 4.91 16.93
CA GLU A 17 8.04 5.89 16.39
C GLU A 17 7.55 7.32 16.62
N LYS A 18 8.49 8.20 16.99
CA LYS A 18 8.22 9.64 17.19
C LYS A 18 7.74 10.27 15.89
N LEU A 19 6.88 11.29 16.01
CA LEU A 19 6.37 12.02 14.86
C LEU A 19 7.50 12.64 14.03
N GLU A 20 8.50 13.22 14.68
CA GLU A 20 9.69 13.80 14.02
C GLU A 20 10.43 12.77 13.15
N ASN A 21 10.59 11.54 13.62
CA ASN A 21 11.22 10.47 12.84
C ASN A 21 10.37 10.10 11.62
N LYS A 22 9.05 9.97 11.80
CA LYS A 22 8.10 9.67 10.72
C LYS A 22 8.14 10.76 9.63
N GLU A 23 8.17 12.02 10.03
CA GLU A 23 8.27 13.15 9.09
C GLU A 23 9.62 13.15 8.36
N MET A 24 10.72 12.96 9.08
CA MET A 24 12.06 12.86 8.47
C MET A 24 12.14 11.72 7.45
N ILE A 25 11.62 10.52 7.79
CA ILE A 25 11.59 9.37 6.88
C ILE A 25 10.80 9.70 5.61
N LYS A 26 9.61 10.30 5.77
CA LYS A 26 8.76 10.71 4.65
C LYS A 26 9.48 11.72 3.75
N ASP A 27 10.10 12.73 4.35
CA ASP A 27 10.75 13.80 3.61
C ASP A 27 11.94 13.28 2.81
N ILE A 28 12.81 12.46 3.44
CA ILE A 28 13.93 11.81 2.74
C ILE A 28 13.42 10.89 1.63
N PHE A 29 12.40 10.08 1.90
CA PHE A 29 11.86 9.15 0.91
C PHE A 29 11.31 9.88 -0.33
N ASN A 30 10.64 11.01 -0.11
CA ASN A 30 10.00 11.82 -1.14
C ASN A 30 10.94 12.84 -1.82
N GLN A 31 12.23 12.89 -1.47
CA GLN A 31 13.22 13.68 -2.21
C GLN A 31 13.41 13.13 -3.62
N LYS A 32 13.58 14.04 -4.60
CA LYS A 32 13.84 13.65 -5.99
C LYS A 32 15.15 12.84 -6.11
N ASP A 33 16.15 13.20 -5.33
CA ASP A 33 17.44 12.51 -5.28
C ASP A 33 17.32 11.06 -4.76
N ASN A 34 16.19 10.70 -4.15
CA ASN A 34 15.85 9.33 -3.75
C ASN A 34 15.05 8.56 -4.82
N GLU A 35 14.90 9.05 -6.05
CA GLU A 35 14.14 8.36 -7.12
C GLU A 35 14.59 6.92 -7.38
N ASN A 36 15.88 6.64 -7.17
CA ASN A 36 16.49 5.32 -7.33
C ASN A 36 16.62 4.54 -6.01
N GLY A 37 16.12 5.10 -4.89
CA GLY A 37 16.22 4.52 -3.56
C GLY A 37 17.61 4.62 -2.91
N SER A 38 18.48 5.53 -3.35
CA SER A 38 19.84 5.69 -2.80
C SER A 38 19.90 6.21 -1.36
N LEU A 39 18.86 6.92 -0.91
CA LEU A 39 18.73 7.43 0.46
C LEU A 39 17.91 6.46 1.31
N ILE A 40 16.70 6.11 0.87
CA ILE A 40 15.83 5.11 1.49
C ILE A 40 15.19 4.30 0.37
N LYS A 41 15.50 3.00 0.32
CA LYS A 41 14.97 2.08 -0.68
C LYS A 41 13.67 1.42 -0.23
N ILE A 42 13.57 1.09 1.06
CA ILE A 42 12.46 0.31 1.62
C ILE A 42 11.93 1.02 2.87
N ILE A 43 10.61 1.12 3.00
CA ILE A 43 9.95 1.48 4.24
C ILE A 43 9.22 0.24 4.75
N LEU A 44 9.55 -0.18 5.98
CA LEU A 44 8.87 -1.24 6.70
C LEU A 44 7.78 -0.62 7.55
N GLY A 45 6.54 -0.66 7.06
CA GLY A 45 5.38 -0.12 7.74
C GLY A 45 4.72 -1.15 8.66
N SER A 46 4.35 -0.73 9.86
CA SER A 46 3.35 -1.43 10.65
C SER A 46 1.95 -0.89 10.31
N PRO A 47 0.86 -1.45 10.89
CA PRO A 47 -0.48 -0.91 10.65
C PRO A 47 -0.67 0.55 11.09
N ALA A 48 0.28 1.15 11.82
CA ALA A 48 0.34 2.57 12.14
C ALA A 48 0.57 3.48 10.91
N MET A 49 1.04 2.91 9.79
CA MET A 49 1.25 3.64 8.53
C MET A 49 -0.08 4.04 7.84
N LYS A 50 -1.23 3.74 8.48
CA LYS A 50 -2.60 4.08 8.03
C LYS A 50 -2.87 5.60 8.03
N GLU A 51 -2.20 6.35 8.89
CA GLU A 51 -2.46 7.78 9.09
C GLU A 51 -1.53 8.69 8.26
N GLY A 52 -2.13 9.54 7.43
CA GLY A 52 -1.54 10.81 6.97
C GLY A 52 -0.38 10.80 5.94
N VAL A 53 0.25 9.66 5.63
CA VAL A 53 1.43 9.65 4.76
C VAL A 53 1.06 9.53 3.27
N SER A 54 1.69 10.36 2.43
CA SER A 54 1.65 10.21 0.96
C SER A 54 3.08 10.00 0.49
N LEU A 55 3.31 8.86 -0.17
CA LEU A 55 4.62 8.47 -0.69
C LEU A 55 4.66 8.74 -2.19
N LEU A 56 5.80 9.22 -2.68
CA LEU A 56 6.05 9.49 -4.10
C LEU A 56 6.94 8.40 -4.69
N ARG A 57 6.78 8.14 -5.99
CA ARG A 57 7.65 7.24 -6.78
C ARG A 57 7.76 5.80 -6.22
N VAL A 58 6.70 5.30 -5.59
CA VAL A 58 6.66 3.94 -5.06
C VAL A 58 6.49 2.93 -6.19
N ASN A 59 7.51 2.10 -6.44
CA ASN A 59 7.45 1.08 -7.49
C ASN A 59 6.68 -0.17 -7.05
N SER A 60 6.84 -0.61 -5.80
CA SER A 60 6.17 -1.81 -5.29
C SER A 60 5.68 -1.68 -3.86
N VAL A 61 4.57 -2.38 -3.58
CA VAL A 61 3.99 -2.55 -2.25
C VAL A 61 3.98 -4.04 -1.93
N HIS A 62 4.55 -4.40 -0.78
CA HIS A 62 4.65 -5.79 -0.33
C HIS A 62 3.80 -5.96 0.93
N ILE A 63 2.71 -6.71 0.83
CA ILE A 63 1.78 -7.02 1.91
C ILE A 63 2.10 -8.43 2.39
N LEU A 64 2.73 -8.52 3.57
CA LEU A 64 3.23 -9.78 4.10
C LEU A 64 2.17 -10.63 4.80
N GLU A 65 1.09 -10.00 5.27
CA GLU A 65 0.02 -10.67 6.00
C GLU A 65 -1.33 -10.36 5.34
N PRO A 66 -2.10 -11.38 4.93
CA PRO A 66 -3.46 -11.16 4.47
C PRO A 66 -4.34 -10.66 5.61
N TYR A 67 -5.34 -9.85 5.29
CA TYR A 67 -6.26 -9.31 6.27
C TYR A 67 -7.71 -9.55 5.85
N TRP A 68 -8.57 -9.88 6.82
CA TRP A 68 -9.98 -10.23 6.57
C TRP A 68 -10.82 -9.05 6.04
N ASN A 69 -10.29 -7.83 6.08
CA ASN A 69 -10.93 -6.61 5.60
C ASN A 69 -10.06 -5.98 4.51
N THR A 70 -10.48 -6.12 3.25
CA THR A 70 -9.80 -5.59 2.08
C THR A 70 -9.68 -4.07 2.10
N SER A 71 -10.67 -3.36 2.65
CA SER A 71 -10.63 -1.89 2.76
C SER A 71 -9.44 -1.38 3.58
N ARG A 72 -8.93 -2.17 4.52
CA ARG A 72 -7.69 -1.82 5.25
C ARG A 72 -6.48 -1.91 4.33
N LEU A 73 -6.40 -2.94 3.49
CA LEU A 73 -5.33 -3.10 2.50
C LEU A 73 -5.41 -2.01 1.44
N ASP A 74 -6.61 -1.69 0.96
CA ASP A 74 -6.86 -0.63 -0.02
C ASP A 74 -6.40 0.73 0.49
N GLN A 75 -6.59 1.02 1.78
CA GLN A 75 -6.09 2.25 2.39
C GLN A 75 -4.56 2.34 2.36
N VAL A 76 -3.87 1.22 2.63
CA VAL A 76 -2.40 1.15 2.56
C VAL A 76 -1.93 1.29 1.11
N ILE A 77 -2.54 0.56 0.18
CA ILE A 77 -2.25 0.64 -1.25
C ILE A 77 -2.48 2.08 -1.76
N GLY A 78 -3.58 2.72 -1.37
CA GLY A 78 -3.92 4.09 -1.75
C GLY A 78 -2.94 5.15 -1.22
N ARG A 79 -2.09 4.84 -0.23
CA ARG A 79 -0.98 5.72 0.19
C ARG A 79 0.19 5.69 -0.78
N ALA A 80 0.43 4.55 -1.42
CA ALA A 80 1.44 4.38 -2.47
C ALA A 80 0.90 4.83 -3.85
N VAL A 81 -0.38 4.55 -4.12
CA VAL A 81 -1.06 4.82 -5.40
C VAL A 81 -2.01 6.00 -5.25
N ARG A 82 -1.46 7.18 -4.96
CA ARG A 82 -2.25 8.42 -4.87
C ARG A 82 -2.22 9.21 -6.18
N PHE A 83 -3.25 10.00 -6.45
CA PHE A 83 -3.25 10.97 -7.55
C PHE A 83 -1.95 11.80 -7.54
N CYS A 84 -1.30 11.91 -8.69
CA CYS A 84 -0.02 12.62 -8.89
C CYS A 84 1.19 12.12 -8.07
N SER A 85 1.14 10.92 -7.46
CA SER A 85 2.28 10.32 -6.75
C SER A 85 3.50 10.02 -7.63
N HIS A 86 3.28 9.87 -8.94
CA HIS A 86 4.30 9.54 -9.94
C HIS A 86 4.43 10.61 -11.03
N LYS A 87 4.07 11.87 -10.71
CA LYS A 87 3.99 12.98 -11.68
C LYS A 87 5.32 13.24 -12.41
N ASP A 88 6.43 12.96 -11.75
CA ASP A 88 7.82 13.18 -12.19
C ASP A 88 8.51 11.91 -12.69
N VAL A 89 7.79 10.79 -12.77
CA VAL A 89 8.26 9.53 -13.37
C VAL A 89 7.85 9.49 -14.84
N ASP A 90 8.66 8.89 -15.71
CA ASP A 90 8.29 8.64 -17.12
C ASP A 90 6.97 7.86 -17.20
N LYS A 91 6.12 8.19 -18.17
CA LYS A 91 4.76 7.59 -18.29
C LYS A 91 4.78 6.07 -18.26
N ASP A 92 5.74 5.45 -18.95
CA ASP A 92 5.87 3.99 -19.07
C ASP A 92 6.28 3.30 -17.75
N LYS A 93 6.82 4.06 -16.80
CA LYS A 93 7.27 3.59 -15.49
C LYS A 93 6.29 3.95 -14.36
N ARG A 94 5.15 4.58 -14.65
CA ARG A 94 4.11 4.93 -13.66
C ARG A 94 3.22 3.72 -13.30
N ILE A 95 3.86 2.60 -12.96
CA ILE A 95 3.19 1.35 -12.62
C ILE A 95 3.62 0.98 -11.21
N VAL A 96 2.64 0.72 -10.34
CA VAL A 96 2.89 0.24 -8.97
C VAL A 96 2.50 -1.23 -8.89
N LYS A 97 3.45 -2.09 -8.53
CA LYS A 97 3.21 -3.53 -8.37
C LYS A 97 2.84 -3.86 -6.93
N ILE A 98 1.68 -4.48 -6.74
CA ILE A 98 1.19 -4.89 -5.43
C ILE A 98 1.40 -6.40 -5.30
N TYR A 99 2.12 -6.80 -4.25
CA TYR A 99 2.40 -8.19 -3.93
C TYR A 99 1.72 -8.54 -2.61
N LEU A 100 0.79 -9.50 -2.64
CA LEU A 100 0.22 -10.10 -1.44
C LEU A 100 0.85 -11.48 -1.25
N TYR A 101 1.53 -11.67 -0.11
CA TYR A 101 2.14 -12.93 0.25
C TYR A 101 1.16 -13.77 1.06
N LEU A 102 1.05 -15.05 0.72
CA LEU A 102 0.26 -16.04 1.45
C LEU A 102 1.19 -17.20 1.80
N ALA A 103 1.26 -17.59 3.06
CA ALA A 103 1.96 -18.79 3.45
C ALA A 103 1.25 -20.02 2.87
N CYS A 104 1.99 -20.93 2.26
CA CYS A 104 1.47 -22.19 1.69
C CYS A 104 2.12 -23.40 2.39
N SER A 105 1.33 -24.44 2.64
CA SER A 105 1.86 -25.71 3.16
C SER A 105 2.63 -26.43 2.06
N PRO A 106 3.84 -26.99 2.32
CA PRO A 106 4.54 -27.85 1.37
C PRO A 106 3.74 -29.09 0.95
N LYS A 107 2.78 -29.51 1.78
CA LYS A 107 1.87 -30.63 1.51
C LYS A 107 0.61 -30.23 0.74
N ASN A 108 0.53 -28.96 0.29
CA ASN A 108 -0.63 -28.39 -0.38
C ASN A 108 -1.93 -28.42 0.45
N GLU A 109 -1.78 -28.42 1.78
CA GLU A 109 -2.89 -28.27 2.72
C GLU A 109 -3.30 -26.79 2.84
N SER A 110 -4.59 -26.54 3.06
CA SER A 110 -5.12 -25.19 3.24
C SER A 110 -4.47 -24.54 4.47
N THR A 111 -3.88 -23.36 4.28
CA THR A 111 -3.29 -22.58 5.37
C THR A 111 -4.27 -21.57 5.95
N VAL A 112 -3.92 -21.01 7.11
CA VAL A 112 -4.69 -19.93 7.75
C VAL A 112 -4.70 -18.69 6.85
N ASP A 113 -3.59 -18.34 6.21
CA ASP A 113 -3.50 -17.22 5.28
C ASP A 113 -4.44 -17.38 4.09
N GLN A 114 -4.47 -18.57 3.48
CA GLN A 114 -5.39 -18.88 2.39
C GLN A 114 -6.85 -18.81 2.85
N HIS A 115 -7.13 -19.25 4.08
CA HIS A 115 -8.47 -19.16 4.66
C HIS A 115 -8.90 -17.70 4.88
N ILE A 116 -8.04 -16.86 5.47
CA ILE A 116 -8.30 -15.42 5.68
C ILE A 116 -8.52 -14.73 4.34
N TYR A 117 -7.68 -15.02 3.35
CA TYR A 117 -7.80 -14.45 2.00
C TYR A 117 -9.11 -14.85 1.33
N LYS A 118 -9.50 -16.13 1.39
CA LYS A 118 -10.79 -16.61 0.87
C LYS A 118 -11.96 -15.88 1.52
N MET A 119 -11.95 -15.76 2.85
CA MET A 119 -12.98 -15.03 3.59
C MET A 119 -13.06 -13.55 3.18
N ALA A 120 -11.90 -12.91 2.95
CA ALA A 120 -11.83 -11.52 2.51
C ALA A 120 -12.47 -11.36 1.11
N LEU A 121 -12.16 -12.26 0.17
CA LEU A 121 -12.75 -12.26 -1.17
C LEU A 121 -14.26 -12.46 -1.16
N GLU A 122 -14.76 -13.40 -0.36
CA GLU A 122 -16.21 -13.64 -0.24
C GLU A 122 -16.96 -12.40 0.29
N LYS A 123 -16.38 -11.73 1.29
CA LYS A 123 -16.91 -10.45 1.81
C LYS A 123 -16.87 -9.34 0.77
N GLU A 124 -15.78 -9.24 0.01
CA GLU A 124 -15.61 -8.24 -1.03
C GLU A 124 -16.64 -8.40 -2.16
N LEU A 125 -16.91 -9.63 -2.61
CA LEU A 125 -17.95 -9.90 -3.60
C LEU A 125 -19.33 -9.43 -3.14
N LEU A 126 -19.66 -9.63 -1.86
CA LEU A 126 -20.92 -9.16 -1.28
C LEU A 126 -20.95 -7.63 -1.25
N ILE A 127 -19.88 -7.00 -0.74
CA ILE A 127 -19.75 -5.55 -0.63
C ILE A 127 -19.86 -4.87 -2.01
N ASN A 128 -19.24 -5.44 -3.05
CA ASN A 128 -19.28 -4.90 -4.41
C ASN A 128 -20.70 -4.90 -4.99
N LYS A 129 -21.50 -5.95 -4.74
CA LYS A 129 -22.92 -5.95 -5.12
C LYS A 129 -23.70 -4.81 -4.46
N PHE A 130 -23.44 -4.55 -3.18
CA PHE A 130 -24.03 -3.41 -2.49
C PHE A 130 -23.57 -2.08 -3.08
N TYR A 131 -22.28 -1.91 -3.35
CA TYR A 131 -21.76 -0.70 -3.99
C TYR A 131 -22.37 -0.45 -5.37
N ASP A 132 -22.59 -1.49 -6.18
CA ASP A 132 -23.21 -1.34 -7.49
C ASP A 132 -24.66 -0.87 -7.40
N ILE A 133 -25.41 -1.38 -6.41
CA ILE A 133 -26.77 -0.91 -6.14
C ILE A 133 -26.74 0.55 -5.68
N LEU A 134 -25.85 0.91 -4.75
CA LEU A 134 -25.71 2.29 -4.27
C LEU A 134 -25.36 3.25 -5.41
N LYS A 135 -24.40 2.87 -6.27
CA LYS A 135 -24.00 3.67 -7.44
C LYS A 135 -25.18 3.89 -8.40
N LYS A 136 -25.95 2.85 -8.72
CA LYS A 136 -27.10 2.94 -9.64
C LYS A 136 -28.25 3.81 -9.13
N ASN A 137 -28.40 3.91 -7.81
CA ASN A 137 -29.45 4.71 -7.16
C ASN A 137 -28.95 6.09 -6.72
N ALA A 138 -27.68 6.42 -6.97
CA ALA A 138 -27.14 7.73 -6.61
C ALA A 138 -27.75 8.82 -7.52
N VAL A 139 -27.99 10.00 -6.94
CA VAL A 139 -28.61 11.14 -7.63
C VAL A 139 -27.80 11.56 -8.86
N ASP A 140 -26.48 11.42 -8.78
CA ASP A 140 -25.49 11.76 -9.80
C ASP A 140 -25.17 10.61 -10.78
N TYR A 141 -25.82 9.46 -10.66
CA TYR A 141 -25.57 8.30 -11.52
C TYR A 141 -25.62 8.66 -13.03
N TYR A 142 -26.63 9.43 -13.43
CA TYR A 142 -26.83 9.83 -14.83
C TYR A 142 -25.80 10.86 -15.34
N LEU A 143 -25.02 11.50 -14.47
CA LEU A 143 -23.97 12.46 -14.85
C LEU A 143 -22.68 11.77 -15.26
N PHE A 144 -22.38 10.61 -14.67
CA PHE A 144 -21.10 9.91 -14.84
C PHE A 144 -21.20 8.62 -15.66
N ASN A 145 -22.40 8.23 -16.08
CA ASN A 145 -22.67 6.97 -16.77
C ASN A 145 -23.24 7.17 -18.19
N GLN A 146 -22.90 8.29 -18.84
CA GLN A 146 -23.12 8.56 -20.28
C GLN A 146 -22.00 7.99 -21.14
#